data_AF-A0A3N5UN04-F1
#
_entry.id   AF-A0A3N5UN04-F1
#
_cell.length_a   1.000
_cell.length_b   1.000
_cell.length_c   1.000
_cell.angle_alpha   90.00
_cell.angle_beta   90.00
_cell.angle_gamma   90.00
#
_symmetry.space_group_name_H-M   'P 1'
#
loop_
_entity.id
_entity.type
_entity.pdbx_description
1 polymer ?
#
loop_
_entity_poly.entity_id
_entity_poly.type
_entity_poly.pdbx_seq_one_letter_code
_entity_poly.pdbx_strand_id
1 'polypeptide(L)'
;MVSRSAFALCVVAILIVALAPTPLALPAAVDAQGPSTVVLWNRLGSQTEVENSEVGLDGTFHGGGFVDGVFGGAFTADYTQDNLVTFPKEVVPIYEGTIEFWARLHDYPDVLQWGQNPAFVSINSTNPPASWLVHLNGNDGGGNGGLCGGVGYNLLAGTGVFGTWTYERVLGAGQVEAWHHYALAWDEN
;
A
#
# COMPACT_ATOMS: atom_id res chain seq x y z
N MET A 1 -33.60 5.91 -2.69
CA MET A 1 -32.44 5.37 -1.96
C MET A 1 -31.54 4.76 -3.02
N VAL A 2 -30.54 5.51 -3.47
CA VAL A 2 -29.64 5.07 -4.56
C VAL A 2 -28.68 4.07 -3.93
N SER A 3 -28.74 2.81 -4.37
CA SER A 3 -27.75 1.79 -4.04
C SER A 3 -26.40 2.26 -4.58
N ARG A 4 -25.53 2.77 -3.71
CA ARG A 4 -24.13 3.04 -4.04
C ARG A 4 -23.46 1.68 -4.16
N SER A 5 -23.33 1.18 -5.40
CA SER A 5 -23.02 -0.21 -5.71
C SER A 5 -21.63 -0.40 -6.34
N ALA A 6 -20.79 0.63 -6.32
CA ALA A 6 -19.45 0.56 -6.89
C ALA A 6 -18.55 1.35 -5.96
N PHE A 7 -17.57 0.68 -5.35
CA PHE A 7 -16.57 1.28 -4.48
C PHE A 7 -15.29 1.25 -5.29
N ALA A 8 -14.72 2.41 -5.61
CA ALA A 8 -13.48 2.44 -6.36
C ALA A 8 -12.31 3.03 -5.56
N LEU A 9 -11.25 2.22 -5.57
CA LEU A 9 -9.92 2.47 -5.09
C LEU A 9 -9.14 3.19 -6.19
N CYS A 10 -8.45 4.28 -5.87
CA CYS A 10 -7.46 4.85 -6.77
C CYS A 10 -6.08 4.74 -6.13
N VAL A 11 -5.11 4.12 -6.82
CA VAL A 11 -3.70 3.99 -6.38
C VAL A 11 -2.81 4.71 -7.40
N VAL A 12 -1.98 5.64 -6.95
CA VAL A 12 -1.33 6.65 -7.81
C VAL A 12 0.16 6.48 -7.96
N ALA A 13 0.84 5.79 -7.06
CA ALA A 13 2.27 5.60 -7.22
C ALA A 13 2.69 4.50 -6.27
N ILE A 14 3.61 3.64 -6.69
CA ILE A 14 4.27 2.74 -5.77
C ILE A 14 5.75 3.12 -5.79
N LEU A 15 6.22 3.61 -4.64
CA LEU A 15 7.63 3.74 -4.32
C LEU A 15 8.01 2.58 -3.41
N ILE A 16 9.04 1.83 -3.78
CA ILE A 16 9.65 0.85 -2.88
C ILE A 16 11.08 1.29 -2.63
N VAL A 17 11.42 1.43 -1.34
CA VAL A 17 12.74 1.84 -0.87
C VAL A 17 13.36 0.67 -0.11
N ALA A 18 14.60 0.33 -0.44
CA ALA A 18 15.45 -0.53 0.38
C ALA A 18 16.39 0.35 1.22
N LEU A 19 16.47 0.06 2.52
CA LEU A 19 17.58 0.55 3.34
C LEU A 19 18.79 -0.37 3.10
N ALA A 20 20.00 0.18 3.20
CA ALA A 20 21.23 -0.60 3.06
C ALA A 20 21.71 -1.01 4.47
N PRO A 21 22.19 -2.26 4.68
CA PRO A 21 22.67 -2.69 5.98
C PRO A 21 23.91 -1.90 6.39
N THR A 22 23.80 -1.16 7.50
CA THR A 22 24.90 -0.40 8.10
C THR A 22 26.04 -1.34 8.55
N PRO A 23 27.30 -1.17 8.10
CA PRO A 23 28.42 -1.87 8.73
C PRO A 23 28.68 -1.29 10.13
N LEU A 24 28.82 -2.19 11.11
CA LEU A 24 29.17 -1.89 12.51
C LEU A 24 30.47 -1.08 12.62
N ALA A 25 30.36 0.20 12.99
CA ALA A 25 31.44 0.98 13.60
C ALA A 25 30.86 2.04 14.57
N LEU A 26 31.22 1.94 15.85
CA LEU A 26 30.98 2.93 16.92
C LEU A 26 32.11 3.98 16.96
N PRO A 27 31.97 5.13 17.66
CA PRO A 27 30.88 6.11 17.60
C PRO A 27 31.43 7.55 17.47
N ALA A 28 30.77 8.43 16.69
CA ALA A 28 30.69 9.87 16.96
C ALA A 28 29.74 10.55 15.94
N ALA A 29 28.88 11.42 16.48
CA ALA A 29 27.93 12.30 15.80
C ALA A 29 26.68 11.61 15.19
N VAL A 30 25.54 11.89 15.83
CA VAL A 30 24.19 11.67 15.34
C VAL A 30 24.00 12.50 14.07
N ASP A 31 24.05 11.81 12.93
CA ASP A 31 23.09 11.88 11.83
C ASP A 31 23.44 10.73 10.87
N ALA A 32 23.07 9.52 11.31
CA ALA A 32 23.26 8.29 10.57
C ALA A 32 21.91 7.79 10.06
N GLN A 33 21.54 8.21 8.86
CA GLN A 33 20.69 7.40 7.97
C GLN A 33 21.51 7.19 6.69
N GLY A 34 21.86 5.94 6.39
CA GLY A 34 22.56 5.59 5.15
C GLY A 34 21.73 5.97 3.90
N PRO A 35 22.30 5.94 2.69
CA PRO A 35 21.56 6.28 1.48
C PRO A 35 20.45 5.25 1.24
N SER A 36 19.20 5.65 1.47
CA SER A 36 18.03 4.91 1.01
C SER A 36 18.04 4.82 -0.52
N THR A 37 17.93 3.61 -1.07
CA THR A 37 17.92 3.41 -2.52
C THR A 37 16.51 3.04 -2.96
N VAL A 38 15.95 3.83 -3.87
CA VAL A 38 14.68 3.53 -4.53
C VAL A 38 14.89 2.31 -5.44
N VAL A 39 14.12 1.24 -5.23
CA VAL A 39 14.20 -0.01 -6.00
C VAL A 39 13.05 -0.18 -6.99
N LEU A 40 11.92 0.52 -6.75
CA LEU A 40 10.81 0.63 -7.69
C LEU A 40 10.20 2.03 -7.59
N TRP A 41 9.96 2.66 -8.74
CA TRP A 41 9.16 3.87 -8.85
C TRP A 41 8.28 3.78 -10.10
N ASN A 42 6.97 3.75 -9.88
CA ASN A 42 5.98 3.70 -10.94
C ASN A 42 4.82 4.64 -10.62
N ARG A 43 4.42 5.49 -11.58
CA ARG A 43 3.35 6.49 -11.43
C ARG A 43 1.94 5.95 -11.69
N LEU A 44 1.79 4.74 -12.23
CA LEU A 44 0.50 4.09 -12.43
C LEU A 44 -0.57 4.93 -13.16
N GLY A 45 -0.20 5.97 -13.90
CA GLY A 45 -1.13 6.93 -14.47
C GLY A 45 -1.64 6.56 -15.86
N SER A 46 -1.05 5.54 -16.47
CA SER A 46 -1.51 4.93 -17.71
C SER A 46 -0.98 3.50 -17.83
N GLN A 47 -1.50 2.73 -18.80
CA GLN A 47 -0.95 1.42 -19.12
C GLN A 47 0.55 1.50 -19.47
N THR A 48 0.94 2.51 -20.27
CA THR A 48 2.35 2.71 -20.62
C THR A 48 3.22 2.94 -19.39
N GLU A 49 2.75 3.72 -18.42
CA GLU A 49 3.51 3.93 -17.17
C GLU A 49 3.58 2.66 -16.32
N VAL A 50 2.49 1.88 -16.22
CA VAL A 50 2.51 0.57 -15.53
C VAL A 50 3.57 -0.36 -16.14
N GLU A 51 3.62 -0.43 -17.47
CA GLU A 51 4.49 -1.33 -18.24
C GLU A 51 5.90 -0.77 -18.48
N ASN A 52 6.20 0.45 -18.04
CA ASN A 52 7.51 1.10 -18.18
C ASN A 52 7.82 1.90 -16.91
N SER A 53 8.25 1.22 -15.86
CA SER A 53 8.63 1.84 -14.58
C SER A 53 9.77 2.85 -14.79
N GLU A 54 9.75 3.95 -14.05
CA GLU A 54 10.84 4.93 -14.06
C GLU A 54 12.11 4.38 -13.39
N VAL A 55 11.91 3.59 -12.33
CA VAL A 55 12.97 2.86 -11.63
C VAL A 55 12.46 1.46 -11.33
N GLY A 56 13.31 0.45 -11.47
CA GLY A 56 12.98 -0.92 -11.09
C GLY A 56 12.36 -1.73 -12.23
N LEU A 57 11.71 -2.83 -11.86
CA LEU A 57 11.06 -3.73 -12.82
C LEU A 57 9.70 -3.17 -13.27
N ASP A 58 9.35 -3.47 -14.50
CA ASP A 58 8.06 -3.09 -15.09
C ASP A 58 6.91 -3.90 -14.49
N GLY A 59 5.74 -3.28 -14.44
CA GLY A 59 4.50 -3.93 -14.08
C GLY A 59 3.84 -4.62 -15.27
N THR A 60 2.71 -5.27 -15.00
CA THR A 60 1.80 -5.79 -16.00
C THR A 60 0.40 -5.24 -15.73
N PHE A 61 -0.23 -4.68 -16.76
CA PHE A 61 -1.60 -4.20 -16.71
C PHE A 61 -2.56 -5.27 -17.21
N HIS A 62 -3.48 -5.70 -16.34
CA HIS A 62 -4.48 -6.74 -16.65
C HIS A 62 -5.88 -6.16 -16.89
N GLY A 63 -6.13 -4.93 -16.46
CA GLY A 63 -7.41 -4.25 -16.66
C GLY A 63 -7.65 -3.13 -15.65
N GLY A 64 -8.85 -2.54 -15.66
CA GLY A 64 -9.22 -1.40 -14.83
C GLY A 64 -9.24 -0.09 -15.61
N GLY A 65 -9.13 1.04 -14.91
CA GLY A 65 -9.19 2.37 -15.52
C GLY A 65 -8.10 3.30 -14.99
N PHE A 66 -8.07 4.50 -15.58
CA PHE A 66 -7.21 5.59 -15.14
C PHE A 66 -8.03 6.86 -14.93
N VAL A 67 -7.69 7.62 -13.89
CA VAL A 67 -8.30 8.90 -13.52
C VAL A 67 -7.23 9.93 -13.20
N ASP A 68 -7.63 11.19 -12.99
CA ASP A 68 -6.70 12.22 -12.52
C ASP A 68 -6.13 11.86 -11.13
N GLY A 69 -4.81 11.98 -10.99
CA GLY A 69 -4.02 11.59 -9.83
C GLY A 69 -3.10 12.71 -9.32
N VAL A 70 -2.41 12.45 -8.20
CA VAL A 70 -1.43 13.35 -7.59
C VAL A 70 -0.28 13.70 -8.55
N PHE A 71 0.14 12.75 -9.40
CA PHE A 71 1.24 12.93 -10.35
C PHE A 71 0.78 12.97 -11.82
N GLY A 72 -0.44 13.45 -12.07
CA GLY A 72 -1.07 13.46 -13.40
C GLY A 72 -2.17 12.41 -13.47
N GLY A 73 -1.82 11.15 -13.77
CA GLY A 73 -2.76 10.03 -13.77
C GLY A 73 -2.72 9.19 -12.49
N ALA A 74 -3.72 8.33 -12.31
CA ALA A 74 -3.81 7.34 -11.25
C ALA A 74 -4.58 6.11 -11.74
N PHE A 75 -4.15 4.92 -11.31
CA PHE A 75 -4.89 3.69 -11.55
C PHE A 75 -6.15 3.65 -10.67
N THR A 76 -7.26 3.14 -11.21
CA THR A 76 -8.49 2.90 -10.45
C THR A 76 -9.03 1.48 -10.63
N ALA A 77 -9.49 0.90 -9.51
CA ALA A 77 -10.06 -0.45 -9.42
C ALA A 77 -11.27 -0.44 -8.46
N ASP A 78 -12.24 -1.33 -8.69
CA ASP A 78 -13.22 -1.66 -7.66
C ASP A 78 -12.62 -2.64 -6.63
N TYR A 79 -13.01 -2.56 -5.36
CA TYR A 79 -12.49 -3.45 -4.30
C TYR A 79 -12.77 -4.95 -4.53
N THR A 80 -13.69 -5.29 -5.44
CA THR A 80 -13.97 -6.67 -5.85
C THR A 80 -13.03 -7.18 -6.94
N GLN A 81 -12.12 -6.35 -7.44
CA GLN A 81 -11.20 -6.66 -8.53
C GLN A 81 -9.77 -6.79 -8.00
N ASP A 82 -9.23 -8.00 -8.08
CA ASP A 82 -7.87 -8.29 -7.65
C ASP A 82 -6.90 -8.33 -8.83
N ASN A 83 -5.62 -8.02 -8.56
CA ASN A 83 -4.50 -8.22 -9.49
C ASN A 83 -4.66 -7.53 -10.86
N LEU A 84 -5.34 -6.38 -10.90
CA LEU A 84 -5.48 -5.60 -12.13
C LEU A 84 -4.17 -4.92 -12.58
N VAL A 85 -3.29 -4.63 -11.61
CA VAL A 85 -1.91 -4.22 -11.85
C VAL A 85 -1.02 -5.07 -10.96
N THR A 86 0.03 -5.66 -11.53
CA THR A 86 0.97 -6.52 -10.80
C THR A 86 2.40 -6.15 -11.12
N PHE A 87 3.30 -6.22 -10.13
CA PHE A 87 4.74 -6.11 -10.31
C PHE A 87 5.42 -7.43 -9.92
N PRO A 88 6.60 -7.74 -10.48
CA PRO A 88 7.41 -8.86 -10.02
C PRO A 88 7.71 -8.70 -8.53
N LYS A 89 7.49 -9.73 -7.71
CA LYS A 89 7.65 -9.63 -6.24
C LYS A 89 9.09 -9.34 -5.81
N GLU A 90 10.06 -9.61 -6.69
CA GLU A 90 11.50 -9.41 -6.49
C GLU A 90 11.87 -7.93 -6.23
N VAL A 91 10.95 -7.00 -6.52
CA VAL A 91 11.11 -5.58 -6.20
C VAL A 91 11.03 -5.27 -4.70
N VAL A 92 10.51 -6.19 -3.88
CA VAL A 92 10.31 -5.96 -2.44
C VAL A 92 11.50 -6.48 -1.65
N PRO A 93 12.23 -5.61 -0.92
CA PRO A 93 13.32 -6.07 -0.06
C PRO A 93 12.76 -6.83 1.14
N ILE A 94 13.21 -8.07 1.38
CA ILE A 94 12.55 -8.92 2.37
C ILE A 94 12.82 -8.46 3.82
N TYR A 95 14.04 -7.99 4.09
CA TYR A 95 14.54 -7.75 5.46
C TYR A 95 14.21 -6.36 6.00
N GLU A 96 14.36 -5.32 5.17
CA GLU A 96 14.14 -3.94 5.56
C GLU A 96 13.68 -3.14 4.34
N GLY A 97 12.74 -2.23 4.55
CA GLY A 97 12.26 -1.40 3.45
C GLY A 97 11.03 -0.58 3.77
N THR A 98 10.56 0.13 2.76
CA THR A 98 9.32 0.89 2.82
C THR A 98 8.60 0.83 1.49
N ILE A 99 7.30 0.55 1.52
CA ILE A 99 6.38 0.75 0.40
C ILE A 99 5.61 2.04 0.67
N GLU A 100 5.76 3.04 -0.19
CA GLU A 100 5.03 4.30 -0.13
C GLU A 100 4.13 4.47 -1.34
N PHE A 101 2.94 5.01 -1.12
CA PHE A 101 1.98 5.26 -2.19
C PHE A 101 1.00 6.35 -1.82
N TRP A 102 0.39 6.95 -2.85
CA TRP A 102 -0.78 7.80 -2.68
C TRP A 102 -2.03 7.03 -3.10
N ALA A 103 -3.08 7.13 -2.29
CA ALA A 103 -4.38 6.58 -2.64
C ALA A 103 -5.53 7.48 -2.15
N ARG A 104 -6.68 7.36 -2.82
CA ARG A 104 -7.94 7.95 -2.36
C ARG A 104 -9.05 6.94 -2.55
N LEU A 105 -10.13 7.14 -1.81
CA LEU A 105 -11.33 6.32 -1.91
C LEU A 105 -12.48 7.19 -2.40
N HIS A 106 -13.39 6.59 -3.16
CA HIS A 106 -14.69 7.20 -3.42
C HIS A 106 -15.78 6.13 -3.38
N ASP A 107 -17.02 6.58 -3.24
CA ASP A 107 -18.19 5.69 -3.17
C ASP A 107 -18.08 4.59 -2.10
N TYR A 108 -17.52 4.96 -0.94
CA TYR A 108 -17.28 4.07 0.17
C TYR A 108 -18.50 3.92 1.10
N PRO A 109 -18.69 2.75 1.75
CA PRO A 109 -19.71 2.58 2.77
C PRO A 109 -19.32 3.33 4.06
N ASP A 110 -20.27 3.56 4.96
CA ASP A 110 -20.00 4.30 6.20
C ASP A 110 -19.02 3.55 7.13
N VAL A 111 -19.04 2.22 7.11
CA VAL A 111 -18.27 1.35 7.99
C VAL A 111 -17.24 0.51 7.23
N LEU A 112 -16.09 0.29 7.85
CA LEU A 112 -15.13 -0.70 7.37
C LEU A 112 -15.72 -2.09 7.54
N GLN A 113 -15.74 -2.85 6.45
CA GLN A 113 -16.11 -4.26 6.49
C GLN A 113 -14.98 -5.08 7.11
N TRP A 114 -15.30 -6.31 7.49
CA TRP A 114 -14.27 -7.29 7.85
C TRP A 114 -13.77 -7.98 6.58
N GLY A 115 -12.45 -8.12 6.47
CA GLY A 115 -11.78 -8.64 5.28
C GLY A 115 -11.00 -7.56 4.54
N GLN A 116 -10.29 -7.97 3.48
CA GLN A 116 -9.34 -7.12 2.75
C GLN A 116 -10.02 -6.21 1.72
N ASN A 117 -11.02 -5.43 2.16
CA ASN A 117 -11.94 -4.70 1.28
C ASN A 117 -12.06 -3.21 1.71
N PRO A 118 -11.18 -2.31 1.23
CA PRO A 118 -10.16 -2.51 0.20
C PRO A 118 -8.78 -2.92 0.73
N ALA A 119 -8.02 -3.65 -0.11
CA ALA A 119 -6.57 -3.74 -0.04
C ALA A 119 -5.91 -2.84 -1.08
N PHE A 120 -4.90 -2.07 -0.67
CA PHE A 120 -4.12 -1.22 -1.58
C PHE A 120 -2.94 -1.98 -2.16
N VAL A 121 -2.25 -2.74 -1.32
CA VAL A 121 -1.08 -3.54 -1.67
C VAL A 121 -1.29 -4.92 -1.06
N SER A 122 -1.12 -5.96 -1.87
CA SER A 122 -1.11 -7.34 -1.43
C SER A 122 -0.05 -8.11 -2.18
N ILE A 123 0.91 -8.66 -1.44
CA ILE A 123 2.03 -9.42 -1.97
C ILE A 123 2.07 -10.70 -1.17
N ASN A 124 1.84 -11.83 -1.81
CA ASN A 124 1.92 -13.14 -1.17
C ASN A 124 3.07 -13.93 -1.81
N SER A 125 4.16 -14.10 -1.07
CA SER A 125 5.24 -15.02 -1.45
C SER A 125 5.04 -16.34 -0.72
N THR A 126 5.24 -17.46 -1.43
CA THR A 126 5.26 -18.81 -0.85
C THR A 126 6.68 -19.31 -0.56
N ASN A 127 7.72 -18.57 -0.97
CA ASN A 127 9.12 -18.97 -0.80
C ASN A 127 10.07 -17.75 -0.73
N PRO A 128 10.59 -17.38 0.47
CA PRO A 128 10.05 -17.78 1.77
C PRO A 128 8.60 -17.29 1.90
N PRO A 129 7.79 -17.93 2.76
CA PRO A 129 6.44 -17.49 3.02
C PRO A 129 6.46 -16.13 3.73
N ALA A 130 6.05 -15.10 3.01
CA ALA A 130 6.02 -13.72 3.48
C ALA A 130 4.89 -12.99 2.78
N SER A 131 4.14 -12.20 3.53
CA SER A 131 3.09 -11.35 3.00
C SER A 131 3.36 -9.88 3.30
N TRP A 132 3.23 -9.01 2.30
CA TRP A 132 3.11 -7.57 2.50
C TRP A 132 1.68 -7.16 2.19
N LEU A 133 1.06 -6.48 3.13
CA LEU A 133 -0.34 -6.10 3.04
C LEU A 133 -0.51 -4.68 3.57
N VAL A 134 -1.21 -3.83 2.82
CA VAL A 134 -1.75 -2.56 3.33
C VAL A 134 -3.21 -2.49 2.95
N HIS A 135 -4.08 -2.41 3.95
CA HIS A 135 -5.53 -2.43 3.73
C HIS A 135 -6.30 -1.68 4.83
N LEU A 136 -7.56 -1.36 4.56
CA LEU A 136 -8.49 -0.84 5.57
C LEU A 136 -9.42 -1.96 6.01
N ASN A 137 -9.50 -2.22 7.32
CA ASN A 137 -10.26 -3.34 7.82
C ASN A 137 -10.78 -3.08 9.25
N GLY A 138 -12.00 -3.53 9.56
CA GLY A 138 -12.51 -3.52 10.93
C GLY A 138 -11.91 -4.61 11.84
N ASN A 139 -11.39 -5.69 11.23
CA ASN A 139 -10.75 -6.83 11.90
C ASN A 139 -9.81 -7.57 10.91
N ASP A 140 -8.50 -7.41 11.08
CA ASP A 140 -7.47 -8.05 10.23
C ASP A 140 -7.19 -9.54 10.56
N GLY A 141 -7.85 -10.09 11.58
CA GLY A 141 -7.59 -11.45 12.07
C GLY A 141 -6.40 -11.55 13.04
N GLY A 142 -5.61 -10.50 13.18
CA GLY A 142 -4.55 -10.32 14.18
C GLY A 142 -5.01 -9.57 15.43
N GLY A 143 -6.28 -9.18 15.49
CA GLY A 143 -6.84 -8.35 16.57
C GLY A 143 -6.74 -6.85 16.31
N ASN A 144 -6.33 -6.43 15.11
CA ASN A 144 -6.23 -5.02 14.73
C ASN A 144 -7.43 -4.57 13.89
N GLY A 145 -7.63 -3.25 13.84
CA GLY A 145 -8.56 -2.59 12.93
C GLY A 145 -8.12 -1.15 12.59
N GLY A 146 -8.81 -0.55 11.62
CA GLY A 146 -8.49 0.75 11.05
C GLY A 146 -7.67 0.61 9.76
N LEU A 147 -6.57 1.37 9.65
CA LEU A 147 -5.52 1.11 8.67
C LEU A 147 -4.62 0.00 9.23
N CYS A 148 -4.62 -1.14 8.54
CA CYS A 148 -3.83 -2.29 8.95
C CYS A 148 -2.71 -2.57 7.94
N GLY A 149 -1.59 -3.06 8.47
CA GLY A 149 -0.39 -3.41 7.73
C GLY A 149 0.10 -4.79 8.16
N GLY A 150 0.62 -5.55 7.21
CA GLY A 150 1.24 -6.85 7.47
C GLY A 150 2.58 -6.95 6.76
N VAL A 151 3.59 -7.47 7.44
CA VAL A 151 4.90 -7.81 6.87
C VAL A 151 5.33 -9.21 7.33
N GLY A 152 5.87 -10.00 6.41
CA GLY A 152 6.32 -11.36 6.71
C GLY A 152 5.17 -12.28 7.11
N TYR A 153 5.39 -13.13 8.12
CA TYR A 153 4.42 -14.16 8.53
C TYR A 153 3.48 -13.69 9.66
N ASN A 154 3.95 -12.84 10.58
CA ASN A 154 3.21 -12.50 11.82
C ASN A 154 3.42 -11.05 12.29
N LEU A 155 4.03 -10.16 11.50
CA LEU A 155 4.17 -8.76 11.87
C LEU A 155 2.95 -8.01 11.39
N LEU A 156 1.92 -7.96 12.24
CA LEU A 156 0.67 -7.27 11.98
C LEU A 156 0.59 -6.01 12.81
N ALA A 157 0.15 -4.93 12.18
CA ALA A 157 -0.11 -3.65 12.83
C ALA A 157 -1.47 -3.13 12.39
N GLY A 158 -2.13 -2.35 13.26
CA GLY A 158 -3.23 -1.51 12.83
C GLY A 158 -3.36 -0.27 13.69
N THR A 159 -4.18 0.67 13.23
CA THR A 159 -4.41 1.95 13.94
C THR A 159 -5.04 1.77 15.32
N GLY A 160 -5.71 0.64 15.55
CA GLY A 160 -6.16 0.25 16.89
C GLY A 160 -6.69 -1.17 16.95
N VAL A 161 -7.39 -1.48 18.04
CA VAL A 161 -8.00 -2.80 18.28
C VAL A 161 -9.16 -3.04 17.32
N PHE A 162 -9.38 -4.30 16.93
CA PHE A 162 -10.54 -4.72 16.15
C PHE A 162 -11.86 -4.19 16.73
N GLY A 163 -12.83 -3.92 15.86
CA GLY A 163 -14.14 -3.44 16.29
C GLY A 163 -14.89 -2.72 15.19
N THR A 164 -15.72 -1.76 15.59
CA THR A 164 -16.46 -0.92 14.65
C THR A 164 -15.60 0.27 14.23
N TRP A 165 -15.20 0.26 12.96
CA TRP A 165 -14.40 1.30 12.32
C TRP A 165 -15.19 1.94 11.18
N THR A 166 -14.95 3.22 10.95
CA THR A 166 -15.48 3.98 9.81
C THR A 166 -14.31 4.58 9.04
N TYR A 167 -14.49 4.85 7.74
CA TYR A 167 -13.45 5.52 6.96
C TYR A 167 -13.08 6.89 7.53
N GLU A 168 -14.07 7.67 7.98
CA GLU A 168 -13.82 8.98 8.62
C GLU A 168 -13.02 8.88 9.92
N ARG A 169 -13.18 7.79 10.68
CA ARG A 169 -12.40 7.59 11.90
C ARG A 169 -10.92 7.32 11.59
N VAL A 170 -10.63 6.63 10.49
CA VAL A 170 -9.26 6.29 10.09
C VAL A 170 -8.59 7.44 9.35
N LEU A 171 -9.30 8.05 8.40
CA LEU A 171 -8.73 9.02 7.46
C LEU A 171 -9.02 10.48 7.85
N GLY A 172 -9.92 10.70 8.80
CA GLY A 172 -10.38 12.02 9.24
C GLY A 172 -11.76 12.39 8.68
N ALA A 173 -12.55 13.11 9.48
CA ALA A 173 -13.88 13.57 9.10
C ALA A 173 -13.82 14.48 7.87
N GLY A 174 -14.63 14.17 6.84
CA GLY A 174 -14.61 14.88 5.56
C GLY A 174 -13.31 14.73 4.75
N GLN A 175 -12.41 13.81 5.12
CA GLN A 175 -11.13 13.61 4.42
C GLN A 175 -11.08 12.34 3.57
N VAL A 176 -12.08 11.47 3.62
CA VAL A 176 -12.00 10.14 2.98
C VAL A 176 -11.78 10.22 1.46
N GLU A 177 -12.39 11.19 0.78
CA GLU A 177 -12.21 11.40 -0.67
C GLU A 177 -10.94 12.19 -1.05
N ALA A 178 -10.20 12.67 -0.05
CA ALA A 178 -8.92 13.32 -0.28
C ALA A 178 -7.84 12.29 -0.66
N TRP A 179 -6.77 12.78 -1.30
CA TRP A 179 -5.56 11.99 -1.49
C TRP A 179 -4.80 11.85 -0.17
N HIS A 180 -4.49 10.62 0.20
CA HIS A 180 -3.70 10.28 1.37
C HIS A 180 -2.39 9.62 0.96
N HIS A 181 -1.33 9.95 1.68
CA HIS A 181 -0.06 9.25 1.59
C HIS A 181 -0.04 8.10 2.59
N TYR A 182 0.30 6.91 2.12
CA TYR A 182 0.45 5.70 2.92
C TYR A 182 1.89 5.23 2.84
N ALA A 183 2.40 4.73 3.97
CA ALA A 183 3.71 4.11 4.04
C ALA A 183 3.63 2.85 4.91
N LEU A 184 4.13 1.73 4.39
CA LEU A 184 4.40 0.51 5.14
C LEU A 184 5.91 0.36 5.24
N ALA A 185 6.48 0.61 6.43
CA ALA A 185 7.90 0.46 6.70
C ALA A 185 8.14 -0.76 7.59
N TRP A 186 9.25 -1.46 7.36
CA TRP A 186 9.70 -2.57 8.18
C TRP A 186 11.22 -2.62 8.28
N ASP A 187 11.66 -3.20 9.38
CA ASP A 187 13.03 -3.59 9.66
C ASP A 187 12.95 -4.87 10.48
N GLU A 188 13.64 -5.92 10.04
CA GLU A 188 13.71 -7.20 10.77
C GLU A 188 14.69 -7.13 11.96
N ASN A 189 15.50 -6.06 12.08
CA ASN A 189 16.51 -5.91 13.13
C ASN A 189 16.04 -5.19 14.41
#